data_AF-A0A543N9V3-F1
#
_entry.id   AF-A0A543N9V3-F1
#
_cell.length_a   1.000
_cell.length_b   1.000
_cell.length_c   1.000
_cell.angle_alpha   90.00
_cell.angle_beta   90.00
_cell.angle_gamma   90.00
#
_symmetry.space_group_name_H-M   'P 1'
#
loop_
_entity.id
_entity.type
_entity.pdbx_description
1 polymer ?
#
loop_
_entity_poly.entity_id
_entity_poly.type
_entity_poly.pdbx_seq_one_letter_code
_entity_poly.pdbx_strand_id
1 'polypeptide(L)'
;MTPYLRSLLQDLEGGIRFPDPEQREPGNGIEENSEKSIGELARDRGRVKDSILEMTQEIDCGQQRAPQTFPATRDSLRRTLLGDKDLVWWSTQRPAFLLREIATARGRSPEDAVGLEDKDQEVWRILAVFLDTVWEVTSSGESGSEYGYLAPLAARNRFLVLSHPIRFRQQEPEQSPTTSGSRDTSNEPTEESGVFGYNTWETAVSRAREARAIWLSYLDSHQEYPILARVPAGQLERELRTVAFRNGRSGEGPLSLPRSVLRGNGRTEMGNHPTTADSMVFADVLERHFLPRFALGTVLGGLRAARGAHLGQACAILGAVLVPAATFTTLALFPNGWSWVPPLVGYAAVGTGVLLLGHTWALAWLLRIPAAAALGLIPLIALNPWWWQQAAESWRFVLPAVAALGTATVGYLLVQGRNHNVSAGSRGTWREARHATILGRVAGVSLVALLHSSLVAVIGMSAVAPAFAENGDELLRVWNGTDGASHGMWRVLLLATAGCFASGVFSQILWDDRPITAPLTHVRWRGGR
;
A
#
# COMPACT_ATOMS: atom_id res chain seq x y z
N MET A 1 -30.17 0.76 6.19
CA MET A 1 -28.76 0.29 6.32
C MET A 1 -27.94 1.29 7.12
N THR A 2 -27.36 0.86 8.25
CA THR A 2 -26.49 1.69 9.10
C THR A 2 -25.18 2.06 8.40
N PRO A 3 -24.43 3.07 8.92
CA PRO A 3 -23.10 3.40 8.43
C PRO A 3 -22.15 2.19 8.38
N TYR A 4 -22.30 1.26 9.34
CA TYR A 4 -21.56 0.01 9.42
C TYR A 4 -21.71 -0.84 8.15
N LEU A 5 -22.91 -1.37 7.86
CA LEU A 5 -23.09 -2.22 6.67
C LEU A 5 -22.93 -1.46 5.36
N ARG A 6 -23.20 -0.15 5.35
CA ARG A 6 -22.98 0.69 4.16
C ARG A 6 -21.49 0.78 3.82
N SER A 7 -20.61 0.93 4.80
CA SER A 7 -19.16 0.92 4.59
C SER A 7 -18.70 -0.43 4.04
N LEU A 8 -19.19 -1.54 4.62
CA LEU A 8 -18.87 -2.88 4.11
C LEU A 8 -19.35 -3.08 2.68
N LEU A 9 -20.59 -2.67 2.38
CA LEU A 9 -21.15 -2.74 1.03
C LEU A 9 -20.29 -1.95 0.03
N GLN A 10 -19.85 -0.74 0.39
CA GLN A 10 -18.97 0.07 -0.44
C GLN A 10 -17.61 -0.60 -0.69
N ASP A 11 -17.02 -1.25 0.31
CA ASP A 11 -15.74 -1.98 0.16
C ASP A 11 -15.89 -3.23 -0.72
N LEU A 12 -17.01 -3.95 -0.59
CA LEU A 12 -17.35 -5.10 -1.42
C LEU A 12 -17.63 -4.67 -2.87
N GLU A 13 -18.28 -3.54 -3.08
CA GLU A 13 -18.60 -2.99 -4.40
C GLU A 13 -17.40 -2.30 -5.08
N GLY A 14 -16.57 -1.60 -4.32
CA GLY A 14 -15.48 -0.74 -4.82
C GLY A 14 -14.26 -1.49 -5.37
N GLY A 15 -14.30 -2.82 -5.27
CA GLY A 15 -13.19 -3.73 -5.52
C GLY A 15 -12.87 -4.11 -6.94
N ILE A 16 -12.00 -5.11 -7.05
CA ILE A 16 -11.73 -5.87 -8.26
C ILE A 16 -13.03 -6.55 -8.68
N ARG A 17 -13.62 -6.09 -9.78
CA ARG A 17 -14.77 -6.72 -10.42
C ARG A 17 -14.31 -7.44 -11.67
N PHE A 18 -14.87 -8.61 -11.93
CA PHE A 18 -14.75 -9.20 -13.24
C PHE A 18 -15.54 -8.36 -14.25
N PRO A 19 -15.07 -8.28 -15.52
CA PRO A 19 -16.01 -8.01 -16.59
C PRO A 19 -17.10 -9.08 -16.50
N ASP A 20 -18.36 -8.66 -16.50
CA ASP A 20 -19.48 -9.60 -16.53
C ASP A 20 -19.20 -10.63 -17.64
N PRO A 21 -19.45 -11.93 -17.43
CA PRO A 21 -19.30 -12.93 -18.49
C PRO A 21 -20.07 -12.53 -19.77
N GLU A 22 -21.14 -11.72 -19.62
CA GLU A 22 -21.91 -11.08 -20.70
C GLU A 22 -21.11 -10.08 -21.55
N GLN A 23 -20.00 -9.51 -21.03
CA GLN A 23 -19.11 -8.61 -21.76
C GLN A 23 -17.99 -9.33 -22.51
N ARG A 24 -17.98 -10.68 -22.55
CA ARG A 24 -17.20 -11.37 -23.59
C ARG A 24 -17.78 -10.93 -24.91
N GLU A 25 -17.00 -10.18 -25.69
CA GLU A 25 -17.39 -9.76 -27.03
C GLU A 25 -18.03 -10.95 -27.74
N PRO A 26 -19.28 -10.84 -28.20
CA PRO A 26 -19.92 -11.91 -28.95
C PRO A 26 -19.01 -12.14 -30.15
N GLY A 27 -18.27 -13.24 -30.13
CA GLY A 27 -17.52 -13.67 -31.30
C GLY A 27 -18.53 -13.72 -32.44
N ASN A 28 -18.33 -12.88 -33.47
CA ASN A 28 -19.23 -12.64 -34.59
C ASN A 28 -20.01 -13.91 -34.99
N GLY A 29 -21.25 -14.06 -34.51
CA GLY A 29 -22.07 -15.23 -34.84
C GLY A 29 -23.16 -15.67 -33.87
N ILE A 30 -23.39 -15.01 -32.72
CA ILE A 30 -24.38 -15.48 -31.74
C ILE A 30 -25.19 -14.31 -31.15
N GLU A 31 -26.11 -13.72 -31.92
CA GLU A 31 -27.11 -12.78 -31.38
C GLU A 31 -28.31 -13.50 -30.72
N GLU A 32 -28.55 -14.77 -31.07
CA GLU A 32 -29.74 -15.53 -30.62
C GLU A 32 -29.65 -16.09 -29.19
N ASN A 33 -28.49 -15.99 -28.50
CA ASN A 33 -28.32 -16.51 -27.13
C ASN A 33 -28.43 -15.45 -26.01
N SER A 34 -28.60 -14.16 -26.31
CA SER A 34 -28.59 -13.12 -25.26
C SER A 34 -29.87 -13.10 -24.41
N GLU A 35 -31.05 -13.28 -25.01
CA GLU A 35 -32.32 -13.32 -24.26
C GLU A 35 -32.44 -14.58 -23.39
N LYS A 36 -31.92 -15.72 -23.89
CA LYS A 36 -31.86 -16.97 -23.12
C LYS A 36 -30.95 -16.85 -21.90
N SER A 37 -29.84 -16.11 -22.03
CA SER A 37 -28.91 -15.80 -20.93
C SER A 37 -29.59 -15.00 -19.82
N ILE A 38 -30.40 -13.97 -20.14
CA ILE A 38 -31.07 -13.13 -19.12
C ILE A 38 -32.13 -13.94 -18.33
N GLY A 39 -32.92 -14.77 -19.03
CA GLY A 39 -33.92 -15.62 -18.39
C GLY A 39 -33.35 -16.78 -17.55
N GLU A 40 -32.15 -17.26 -17.88
CA GLU A 40 -31.38 -18.21 -17.07
C GLU A 40 -30.79 -17.49 -15.84
N LEU A 41 -30.18 -16.33 -16.01
CA LEU A 41 -29.66 -15.50 -14.91
C LEU A 41 -30.72 -15.10 -13.87
N ALA A 42 -31.94 -14.77 -14.30
CA ALA A 42 -33.04 -14.46 -13.38
C ALA A 42 -33.50 -15.69 -12.58
N ARG A 43 -33.53 -16.87 -13.22
CA ARG A 43 -33.83 -18.15 -12.56
C ARG A 43 -32.73 -18.55 -11.58
N ASP A 44 -31.47 -18.39 -11.97
CA ASP A 44 -30.31 -18.67 -11.12
C ASP A 44 -30.28 -17.73 -9.92
N ARG A 45 -30.64 -16.45 -10.11
CA ARG A 45 -30.78 -15.50 -9.01
C ARG A 45 -31.86 -15.92 -8.00
N GLY A 46 -33.00 -16.43 -8.47
CA GLY A 46 -34.07 -16.95 -7.62
C GLY A 46 -33.58 -18.14 -6.78
N ARG A 47 -32.94 -19.11 -7.42
CA ARG A 47 -32.36 -20.28 -6.74
C ARG A 47 -31.31 -19.89 -5.71
N VAL A 48 -30.37 -19.02 -6.08
CA VAL A 48 -29.32 -18.51 -5.18
C VAL A 48 -29.94 -17.82 -3.97
N LYS A 49 -31.00 -17.03 -4.16
CA LYS A 49 -31.73 -16.39 -3.07
C LYS A 49 -32.35 -17.40 -2.11
N ASP A 50 -33.00 -18.44 -2.63
CA ASP A 50 -33.61 -19.49 -1.82
C ASP A 50 -32.54 -20.26 -1.01
N SER A 51 -31.40 -20.60 -1.63
CA SER A 51 -30.26 -21.20 -0.94
C SER A 51 -29.69 -20.27 0.15
N ILE A 52 -29.58 -18.96 -0.12
CA ILE A 52 -29.11 -17.98 0.88
C ILE A 52 -30.07 -17.94 2.09
N LEU A 53 -31.38 -18.01 1.85
CA LEU A 53 -32.39 -18.04 2.90
C LEU A 53 -32.26 -19.30 3.76
N GLU A 54 -32.14 -20.47 3.12
CA GLU A 54 -31.95 -21.75 3.81
C GLU A 54 -30.67 -21.75 4.67
N MET A 55 -29.55 -21.31 4.09
CA MET A 55 -28.28 -21.23 4.81
C MET A 55 -28.30 -20.19 5.94
N THR A 56 -28.99 -19.07 5.75
CA THR A 56 -29.16 -18.05 6.80
C THR A 56 -29.93 -18.64 7.98
N GLN A 57 -31.00 -19.39 7.72
CA GLN A 57 -31.75 -20.10 8.77
C GLN A 57 -30.91 -21.17 9.45
N GLU A 58 -30.08 -21.91 8.70
CA GLU A 58 -29.19 -22.94 9.27
C GLU A 58 -28.10 -22.35 10.17
N ILE A 59 -27.49 -21.22 9.75
CA ILE A 59 -26.50 -20.50 10.55
C ILE A 59 -27.12 -19.96 11.84
N ASP A 60 -28.32 -19.38 11.74
CA ASP A 60 -29.06 -18.86 12.89
C ASP A 60 -29.42 -19.97 13.89
N CYS A 61 -29.97 -21.08 13.40
CA CYS A 61 -30.27 -22.24 14.23
C CYS A 61 -29.01 -22.79 14.91
N GLY A 62 -27.88 -22.80 14.22
CA GLY A 62 -26.58 -23.19 14.77
C GLY A 62 -26.16 -22.26 15.91
N GLN A 63 -26.15 -20.94 15.66
CA GLN A 63 -25.75 -19.93 16.65
C GLN A 63 -26.63 -19.95 17.90
N GLN A 64 -27.94 -20.17 17.77
CA GLN A 64 -28.88 -20.21 18.89
C GLN A 64 -28.78 -21.48 19.74
N ARG A 65 -28.45 -22.64 19.15
CA ARG A 65 -28.54 -23.95 19.84
C ARG A 65 -27.39 -24.27 20.79
N ALA A 66 -26.21 -23.68 20.58
CA ALA A 66 -25.05 -23.60 21.47
C ALA A 66 -23.78 -23.39 20.62
N PRO A 67 -22.75 -22.70 21.14
CA PRO A 67 -21.45 -22.53 20.45
C PRO A 67 -20.81 -23.82 19.91
N GLN A 68 -21.16 -24.99 20.47
CA GLN A 68 -20.60 -26.30 20.09
C GLN A 68 -21.16 -26.84 18.77
N THR A 69 -22.29 -26.33 18.25
CA THR A 69 -22.90 -26.79 16.99
C THR A 69 -22.30 -26.11 15.75
N PHE A 70 -21.52 -25.05 15.93
CA PHE A 70 -20.93 -24.26 14.84
C PHE A 70 -20.14 -25.10 13.82
N PRO A 71 -19.30 -26.09 14.22
CA PRO A 71 -18.63 -26.96 13.26
C PRO A 71 -19.60 -27.74 12.36
N ALA A 72 -20.71 -28.25 12.92
CA ALA A 72 -21.70 -29.00 12.16
C ALA A 72 -22.44 -28.12 11.14
N THR A 73 -22.83 -26.91 11.54
CA THR A 73 -23.40 -25.91 10.63
C THR A 73 -22.44 -25.58 9.49
N ARG A 74 -21.15 -25.40 9.81
CA ARG A 74 -20.10 -25.10 8.81
C ARG A 74 -19.89 -26.26 7.83
N ASP A 75 -19.88 -27.50 8.32
CA ASP A 75 -19.76 -28.70 7.48
C ASP A 75 -20.99 -28.91 6.59
N SER A 76 -22.18 -28.57 7.08
CA SER A 76 -23.40 -28.57 6.28
C SER A 76 -23.34 -27.54 5.16
N LEU A 77 -23.00 -26.29 5.51
CA LEU A 77 -22.80 -25.21 4.56
C LEU A 77 -21.76 -25.56 3.50
N ARG A 78 -20.65 -26.17 3.91
CA ARG A 78 -19.61 -26.65 2.99
C ARG A 78 -20.15 -27.68 2.01
N ARG A 79 -20.96 -28.64 2.45
CA ARG A 79 -21.60 -29.63 1.55
C ARG A 79 -22.54 -28.97 0.56
N THR A 80 -23.35 -28.00 1.00
CA THR A 80 -24.23 -27.23 0.12
C THR A 80 -23.43 -26.47 -0.94
N LEU A 81 -22.38 -25.76 -0.54
CA LEU A 81 -21.50 -25.03 -1.46
C LEU A 81 -20.75 -25.94 -2.43
N LEU A 82 -20.37 -27.16 -2.02
CA LEU A 82 -19.77 -28.15 -2.92
C LEU A 82 -20.78 -28.68 -3.95
N GLY A 83 -22.08 -28.70 -3.60
CA GLY A 83 -23.17 -29.11 -4.50
C GLY A 83 -23.66 -28.01 -5.45
N ASP A 84 -23.40 -26.73 -5.15
CA ASP A 84 -23.92 -25.57 -5.90
C ASP A 84 -22.79 -24.65 -6.41
N LYS A 85 -22.37 -24.90 -7.65
CA LYS A 85 -21.34 -24.13 -8.38
C LYS A 85 -21.70 -22.66 -8.54
N ASP A 86 -22.96 -22.38 -8.83
CA ASP A 86 -23.43 -21.03 -9.13
C ASP A 86 -23.40 -20.18 -7.85
N LEU A 87 -23.76 -20.77 -6.71
CA LEU A 87 -23.69 -20.11 -5.42
C LEU A 87 -22.24 -19.73 -5.03
N VAL A 88 -21.26 -20.62 -5.25
CA VAL A 88 -19.82 -20.32 -5.04
C VAL A 88 -19.35 -19.19 -5.98
N TRP A 89 -19.78 -19.23 -7.24
CA TRP A 89 -19.46 -18.18 -8.19
C TRP A 89 -20.08 -16.82 -7.80
N TRP A 90 -21.37 -16.78 -7.49
CA TRP A 90 -22.09 -15.56 -7.11
C TRP A 90 -21.55 -14.95 -5.82
N SER A 91 -21.25 -15.78 -4.82
CA SER A 91 -20.71 -15.32 -3.55
C SER A 91 -19.32 -14.71 -3.67
N THR A 92 -18.48 -15.21 -4.58
CA THR A 92 -17.15 -14.65 -4.83
C THR A 92 -17.21 -13.38 -5.69
N GLN A 93 -18.06 -13.37 -6.73
CA GLN A 93 -18.13 -12.28 -7.71
C GLN A 93 -18.98 -11.10 -7.26
N ARG A 94 -20.07 -11.38 -6.54
CA ARG A 94 -21.10 -10.40 -6.17
C ARG A 94 -21.40 -10.48 -4.67
N PRO A 95 -20.39 -10.35 -3.78
CA PRO A 95 -20.61 -10.42 -2.33
C PRO A 95 -21.53 -9.29 -1.81
N ALA A 96 -21.59 -8.17 -2.52
CA ALA A 96 -22.53 -7.08 -2.25
C ALA A 96 -23.99 -7.50 -2.44
N PHE A 97 -24.27 -8.34 -3.43
CA PHE A 97 -25.61 -8.90 -3.67
C PHE A 97 -26.01 -9.80 -2.50
N LEU A 98 -25.11 -10.71 -2.10
CA LEU A 98 -25.30 -11.58 -0.94
C LEU A 98 -25.60 -10.79 0.34
N LEU A 99 -24.83 -9.73 0.62
CA LEU A 99 -25.08 -8.87 1.78
C LEU A 99 -26.49 -8.25 1.76
N ARG A 100 -26.96 -7.79 0.60
CA ARG A 100 -28.31 -7.22 0.45
C ARG A 100 -29.39 -8.27 0.67
N GLU A 101 -29.24 -9.46 0.09
CA GLU A 101 -30.23 -10.53 0.24
C GLU A 101 -30.30 -11.04 1.70
N ILE A 102 -29.16 -11.20 2.39
CA ILE A 102 -29.16 -11.55 3.83
C ILE A 102 -29.85 -10.45 4.66
N ALA A 103 -29.57 -9.18 4.36
CA ALA A 103 -30.23 -8.06 5.04
C ALA A 103 -31.75 -8.05 4.81
N THR A 104 -32.20 -8.27 3.56
CA THR A 104 -33.62 -8.36 3.22
C THR A 104 -34.29 -9.57 3.87
N ALA A 105 -33.64 -10.73 3.89
CA ALA A 105 -34.10 -11.94 4.56
C ALA A 105 -34.35 -11.72 6.07
N ARG A 106 -33.53 -10.89 6.71
CA ARG A 106 -33.68 -10.49 8.12
C ARG A 106 -34.70 -9.37 8.35
N GLY A 107 -35.56 -9.10 7.36
CA GLY A 107 -36.63 -8.12 7.44
C GLY A 107 -36.15 -6.67 7.47
N ARG A 108 -34.95 -6.38 6.92
CA ARG A 108 -34.53 -4.99 6.73
C ARG A 108 -35.02 -4.46 5.40
N SER A 109 -35.87 -3.44 5.46
CA SER A 109 -35.92 -2.46 4.39
C SER A 109 -34.60 -1.67 4.40
N PRO A 110 -33.99 -1.36 3.24
CA PRO A 110 -32.81 -0.50 3.17
C PRO A 110 -32.99 0.87 3.86
N GLU A 111 -34.25 1.30 4.04
CA GLU A 111 -34.65 2.65 4.45
C GLU A 111 -34.91 2.80 5.97
N ASP A 112 -35.17 1.71 6.71
CA ASP A 112 -35.42 1.79 8.15
C ASP A 112 -34.09 1.82 8.93
N ALA A 113 -33.84 2.89 9.71
CA ALA A 113 -32.50 3.21 10.24
C ALA A 113 -32.40 3.39 11.77
N VAL A 114 -33.49 3.33 12.54
CA VAL A 114 -33.45 3.67 13.97
C VAL A 114 -33.55 2.42 14.86
N GLY A 115 -32.53 2.17 15.69
CA GLY A 115 -32.52 1.11 16.73
C GLY A 115 -32.03 -0.28 16.28
N LEU A 116 -31.02 -0.35 15.41
CA LEU A 116 -30.73 -1.53 14.57
C LEU A 116 -29.31 -2.11 14.67
N GLU A 117 -28.50 -1.73 15.66
CA GLU A 117 -27.09 -2.18 15.72
C GLU A 117 -26.97 -3.72 15.81
N ASP A 118 -27.78 -4.37 16.63
CA ASP A 118 -27.73 -5.83 16.86
C ASP A 118 -28.01 -6.62 15.57
N LYS A 119 -29.01 -6.18 14.79
CA LYS A 119 -29.37 -6.81 13.51
C LYS A 119 -28.27 -6.64 12.45
N ASP A 120 -27.41 -5.61 12.53
CA ASP A 120 -26.34 -5.40 11.55
C ASP A 120 -25.16 -6.31 11.85
N GLN A 121 -24.89 -6.50 13.15
CA GLN A 121 -23.92 -7.49 13.60
C GLN A 121 -24.35 -8.87 13.16
N GLU A 122 -25.63 -9.24 13.32
CA GLU A 122 -26.15 -10.53 12.88
C GLU A 122 -25.96 -10.79 11.38
N VAL A 123 -26.35 -9.82 10.53
CA VAL A 123 -26.13 -9.90 9.07
C VAL A 123 -24.63 -10.07 8.76
N TRP A 124 -23.75 -9.35 9.46
CA TRP A 124 -22.32 -9.50 9.32
C TRP A 124 -21.81 -10.88 9.75
N ARG A 125 -22.30 -11.43 10.87
CA ARG A 125 -21.91 -12.76 11.36
C ARG A 125 -22.22 -13.85 10.34
N ILE A 126 -23.44 -13.83 9.80
CA ILE A 126 -23.87 -14.76 8.75
C ILE A 126 -22.95 -14.63 7.53
N LEU A 127 -22.71 -13.40 7.07
CA LEU A 127 -21.83 -13.15 5.92
C LEU A 127 -20.38 -13.60 6.17
N ALA A 128 -19.85 -13.39 7.37
CA ALA A 128 -18.49 -13.77 7.76
C ALA A 128 -18.30 -15.29 7.73
N VAL A 129 -19.21 -16.04 8.36
CA VAL A 129 -19.21 -17.51 8.36
C VAL A 129 -19.33 -18.04 6.95
N PHE A 130 -20.23 -17.43 6.17
CA PHE A 130 -20.47 -17.84 4.80
C PHE A 130 -19.23 -17.66 3.91
N LEU A 131 -18.63 -16.47 3.89
CA LEU A 131 -17.46 -16.20 3.05
C LEU A 131 -16.19 -16.91 3.52
N ASP A 132 -16.05 -17.18 4.81
CA ASP A 132 -14.98 -18.02 5.34
C ASP A 132 -15.12 -19.47 4.83
N THR A 133 -16.35 -19.98 4.72
CA THR A 133 -16.63 -21.32 4.16
C THR A 133 -16.43 -21.36 2.65
N VAL A 134 -16.83 -20.31 1.92
CA VAL A 134 -16.55 -20.16 0.48
C VAL A 134 -15.03 -20.18 0.21
N TRP A 135 -14.24 -19.52 1.05
CA TRP A 135 -12.77 -19.60 0.97
C TRP A 135 -12.27 -21.03 1.15
N GLU A 136 -12.76 -21.79 2.13
CA GLU A 136 -12.34 -23.19 2.33
C GLU A 136 -12.69 -24.08 1.13
N VAL A 137 -13.89 -23.92 0.56
CA VAL A 137 -14.30 -24.67 -0.63
C VAL A 137 -13.38 -24.35 -1.82
N THR A 138 -13.11 -23.07 -2.05
CA THR A 138 -12.29 -22.60 -3.18
C THR A 138 -10.79 -22.89 -3.02
N SER A 139 -10.30 -23.09 -1.79
CA SER A 139 -8.88 -23.36 -1.50
C SER A 139 -8.55 -24.83 -1.20
N SER A 140 -9.53 -25.68 -0.90
CA SER A 140 -9.30 -27.11 -0.62
C SER A 140 -8.82 -27.88 -1.86
N GLY A 141 -7.78 -28.71 -1.78
CA GLY A 141 -7.07 -29.24 -2.96
C GLY A 141 -7.91 -30.04 -3.98
N GLU A 142 -8.68 -31.04 -3.55
CA GLU A 142 -9.41 -31.92 -4.48
C GLU A 142 -10.59 -31.21 -5.17
N SER A 143 -11.43 -30.51 -4.41
CA SER A 143 -12.59 -29.76 -4.93
C SER A 143 -12.24 -28.35 -5.43
N GLY A 144 -11.21 -27.74 -4.86
CA GLY A 144 -10.72 -26.40 -5.21
C GLY A 144 -9.88 -26.38 -6.48
N SER A 145 -9.53 -27.53 -7.07
CA SER A 145 -8.99 -27.56 -8.43
C SER A 145 -9.96 -26.94 -9.45
N GLU A 146 -11.27 -27.16 -9.29
CA GLU A 146 -12.30 -26.57 -10.15
C GLU A 146 -12.48 -25.06 -9.91
N TYR A 147 -12.41 -24.63 -8.66
CA TYR A 147 -12.65 -23.23 -8.27
C TYR A 147 -11.38 -22.41 -8.01
N GLY A 148 -10.20 -22.97 -8.27
CA GLY A 148 -8.92 -22.35 -7.87
C GLY A 148 -8.72 -20.97 -8.49
N TYR A 149 -9.33 -20.71 -9.65
CA TYR A 149 -9.32 -19.40 -10.29
C TYR A 149 -10.11 -18.31 -9.53
N LEU A 150 -11.06 -18.71 -8.66
CA LEU A 150 -11.84 -17.82 -7.78
C LEU A 150 -11.20 -17.60 -6.41
N ALA A 151 -10.22 -18.43 -6.03
CA ALA A 151 -9.56 -18.35 -4.73
C ALA A 151 -9.05 -16.94 -4.38
N PRO A 152 -8.43 -16.15 -5.30
CA PRO A 152 -8.03 -14.78 -4.99
C PRO A 152 -9.21 -13.87 -4.58
N LEU A 153 -10.38 -14.00 -5.21
CA LEU A 153 -11.57 -13.24 -4.81
C LEU A 153 -12.13 -13.70 -3.48
N ALA A 154 -12.20 -15.02 -3.26
CA ALA A 154 -12.67 -15.56 -2.01
C ALA A 154 -11.79 -15.08 -0.84
N ALA A 155 -10.45 -15.08 -1.01
CA ALA A 155 -9.50 -14.52 -0.06
C ALA A 155 -9.74 -13.03 0.21
N ARG A 156 -9.94 -12.23 -0.86
CA ARG A 156 -10.27 -10.81 -0.75
C ARG A 156 -11.54 -10.58 0.07
N ASN A 157 -12.64 -11.23 -0.30
CA ASN A 157 -13.94 -11.02 0.33
C ASN A 157 -13.93 -11.49 1.79
N ARG A 158 -13.29 -12.63 2.06
CA ARG A 158 -13.02 -13.12 3.42
C ARG A 158 -12.28 -12.08 4.25
N PHE A 159 -11.18 -11.51 3.74
CA PHE A 159 -10.42 -10.47 4.45
C PHE A 159 -11.26 -9.22 4.74
N LEU A 160 -11.99 -8.71 3.74
CA LEU A 160 -12.81 -7.50 3.91
C LEU A 160 -13.88 -7.70 4.98
N VAL A 161 -14.65 -8.79 4.91
CA VAL A 161 -15.71 -9.05 5.88
C VAL A 161 -15.16 -9.32 7.27
N LEU A 162 -14.11 -10.13 7.41
CA LEU A 162 -13.53 -10.43 8.73
C LEU A 162 -12.84 -9.23 9.39
N SER A 163 -12.23 -8.34 8.60
CA SER A 163 -11.56 -7.14 9.14
C SER A 163 -12.53 -5.97 9.40
N HIS A 164 -13.74 -5.98 8.83
CA HIS A 164 -14.68 -4.86 8.90
C HIS A 164 -15.04 -4.40 10.32
N PRO A 165 -15.41 -5.27 11.29
CA PRO A 165 -15.71 -4.83 12.65
C PRO A 165 -14.53 -4.12 13.32
N ILE A 166 -13.31 -4.58 13.03
CA ILE A 166 -12.09 -4.04 13.62
C ILE A 166 -11.81 -2.64 13.06
N ARG A 167 -12.05 -2.43 11.76
CA ARG A 167 -11.91 -1.11 11.12
C ARG A 167 -12.91 -0.11 11.69
N PHE A 168 -14.17 -0.51 11.83
CA PHE A 168 -15.23 0.35 12.33
C PHE A 168 -15.00 0.77 13.78
N ARG A 169 -14.64 -0.17 14.67
CA ARG A 169 -14.32 0.13 16.07
C ARG A 169 -13.22 1.16 16.24
N GLN A 170 -12.20 1.12 15.39
CA GLN A 170 -11.10 2.07 15.46
C GLN A 170 -11.50 3.47 14.96
N GLN A 171 -12.60 3.61 14.21
CA GLN A 171 -13.08 4.92 13.73
C GLN A 171 -13.80 5.70 14.82
N GLU A 172 -14.45 5.03 15.78
CA GLU A 172 -15.11 5.70 16.89
C GLU A 172 -14.05 6.45 17.70
N PRO A 173 -14.04 7.80 17.65
CA PRO A 173 -13.08 8.56 18.43
C PRO A 173 -13.32 8.23 19.91
N GLU A 174 -12.25 8.14 20.70
CA GLU A 174 -12.27 7.96 22.16
C GLU A 174 -12.98 9.12 22.92
N GLN A 175 -13.88 9.87 22.26
CA GLN A 175 -14.51 11.11 22.68
C GLN A 175 -15.57 10.97 23.77
N SER A 176 -15.57 9.94 24.61
CA SER A 176 -16.26 10.04 25.89
C SER A 176 -15.54 9.32 27.04
N PRO A 177 -14.41 9.86 27.53
CA PRO A 177 -13.87 9.49 28.83
C PRO A 177 -14.63 10.16 29.99
N THR A 178 -15.59 11.06 29.74
CA THR A 178 -16.10 12.00 30.76
C THR A 178 -17.58 11.89 31.13
N THR A 179 -18.39 11.05 30.49
CA THR A 179 -19.72 10.71 31.03
C THR A 179 -19.61 9.57 32.03
N SER A 180 -19.00 9.91 33.18
CA SER A 180 -19.08 9.17 34.42
C SER A 180 -20.53 9.11 34.89
N GLY A 181 -21.23 8.02 34.61
CA GLY A 181 -22.54 7.79 35.20
C GLY A 181 -23.16 6.51 34.68
N SER A 182 -23.21 5.48 35.54
CA SER A 182 -23.86 4.20 35.28
C SER A 182 -23.10 3.23 34.38
N ARG A 183 -21.91 2.83 34.84
CA ARG A 183 -21.20 1.65 34.34
C ARG A 183 -21.74 0.45 35.13
N ASP A 184 -22.89 -0.07 34.73
CA ASP A 184 -23.33 -1.37 35.19
C ASP A 184 -22.27 -2.40 34.79
N THR A 185 -21.73 -3.07 35.79
CA THR A 185 -20.68 -4.08 35.71
C THR A 185 -21.26 -5.46 35.35
N SER A 186 -22.32 -5.52 34.55
CA SER A 186 -22.77 -6.80 34.06
C SER A 186 -21.69 -7.34 33.12
N ASN A 187 -21.10 -8.47 33.53
CA ASN A 187 -20.28 -9.34 32.69
C ASN A 187 -21.09 -9.95 31.54
N GLU A 188 -22.00 -9.18 30.92
CA GLU A 188 -22.71 -9.65 29.75
C GLU A 188 -21.66 -9.85 28.65
N PRO A 189 -21.50 -11.09 28.18
CA PRO A 189 -20.61 -11.37 27.08
C PRO A 189 -21.10 -10.51 25.92
N THR A 190 -20.32 -9.49 25.56
CA THR A 190 -20.63 -8.61 24.42
C THR A 190 -21.05 -9.50 23.26
N GLU A 191 -22.22 -9.23 22.67
CA GLU A 191 -22.93 -10.16 21.77
C GLU A 191 -22.07 -10.66 20.59
N GLU A 192 -20.99 -9.98 20.27
CA GLU A 192 -19.94 -10.43 19.35
C GLU A 192 -19.30 -11.78 19.72
N SER A 193 -19.52 -12.26 20.95
CA SER A 193 -19.20 -13.58 21.50
C SER A 193 -19.85 -14.78 20.79
N GLY A 194 -20.58 -14.60 19.67
CA GLY A 194 -21.27 -15.68 18.98
C GLY A 194 -20.78 -16.11 17.58
N VAL A 195 -19.89 -15.37 16.90
CA VAL A 195 -19.58 -15.62 15.46
C VAL A 195 -18.95 -16.97 15.19
N PHE A 196 -18.03 -17.40 16.06
CA PHE A 196 -17.18 -18.59 15.88
C PHE A 196 -17.12 -19.47 17.15
N GLY A 197 -18.17 -19.45 17.99
CA GLY A 197 -18.22 -20.25 19.22
C GLY A 197 -17.83 -19.49 20.51
N TYR A 198 -17.04 -20.07 21.43
CA TYR A 198 -16.52 -19.36 22.61
C TYR A 198 -15.20 -18.61 22.28
N ASN A 199 -14.83 -17.55 23.01
CA ASN A 199 -13.64 -16.70 22.73
C ASN A 199 -13.62 -16.10 21.31
N THR A 200 -14.79 -15.72 20.77
CA THR A 200 -14.93 -15.36 19.35
C THR A 200 -14.09 -14.21 18.89
N TRP A 201 -13.80 -13.23 19.74
CA TRP A 201 -13.05 -12.06 19.31
C TRP A 201 -11.62 -12.44 18.95
N GLU A 202 -10.95 -13.23 19.79
CA GLU A 202 -9.60 -13.69 19.52
C GLU A 202 -9.54 -14.57 18.28
N THR A 203 -10.53 -15.46 18.13
CA THR A 203 -10.68 -16.31 16.94
C THR A 203 -10.93 -15.46 15.69
N ALA A 204 -11.83 -14.48 15.75
CA ALA A 204 -12.16 -13.58 14.64
C ALA A 204 -10.94 -12.72 14.25
N VAL A 205 -10.21 -12.16 15.22
CA VAL A 205 -8.96 -11.42 14.97
C VAL A 205 -7.91 -12.34 14.36
N SER A 206 -7.76 -13.57 14.85
CA SER A 206 -6.82 -14.54 14.30
C SER A 206 -7.15 -14.88 12.85
N ARG A 207 -8.43 -15.16 12.55
CA ARG A 207 -8.93 -15.42 11.19
C ARG A 207 -8.80 -14.20 10.28
N ALA A 208 -9.02 -13.00 10.79
CA ALA A 208 -8.83 -11.76 10.03
C ALA A 208 -7.35 -11.54 9.67
N ARG A 209 -6.41 -11.83 10.59
CA ARG A 209 -4.96 -11.78 10.32
C ARG A 209 -4.54 -12.83 9.29
N GLU A 210 -5.05 -14.04 9.42
CA GLU A 210 -4.83 -15.13 8.45
C GLU A 210 -5.33 -14.70 7.06
N ALA A 211 -6.58 -14.22 6.98
CA ALA A 211 -7.17 -13.74 5.74
C ALA A 211 -6.39 -12.54 5.14
N ARG A 212 -5.88 -11.63 5.99
CA ARG A 212 -5.00 -10.52 5.56
C ARG A 212 -3.73 -11.03 4.92
N ALA A 213 -3.05 -11.99 5.55
CA ALA A 213 -1.80 -12.57 5.04
C ALA A 213 -2.01 -13.32 3.73
N ILE A 214 -3.08 -14.12 3.64
CA ILE A 214 -3.47 -14.84 2.41
C ILE A 214 -3.77 -13.83 1.29
N TRP A 215 -4.60 -12.82 1.55
CA TRP A 215 -4.93 -11.83 0.53
C TRP A 215 -3.69 -11.04 0.07
N LEU A 216 -2.80 -10.66 1.00
CA LEU A 216 -1.53 -10.02 0.66
C LEU A 216 -0.66 -10.91 -0.23
N SER A 217 -0.60 -12.23 0.02
CA SER A 217 0.16 -13.15 -0.83
C SER A 217 -0.36 -13.21 -2.27
N TYR A 218 -1.69 -13.12 -2.47
CA TYR A 218 -2.30 -13.00 -3.79
C TYR A 218 -1.97 -11.67 -4.46
N LEU A 219 -1.92 -10.56 -3.70
CA LEU A 219 -1.53 -9.24 -4.21
C LEU A 219 -0.04 -9.19 -4.57
N ASP A 220 0.82 -9.81 -3.76
CA ASP A 220 2.25 -9.97 -4.01
C ASP A 220 2.51 -10.75 -5.30
N SER A 221 1.64 -11.71 -5.61
CA SER A 221 1.77 -12.60 -6.77
C SER A 221 0.69 -12.33 -7.83
N HIS A 222 0.13 -11.11 -7.87
CA HIS A 222 -1.06 -10.78 -8.65
C HIS A 222 -0.93 -11.08 -10.16
N GLN A 223 0.29 -11.13 -10.67
CA GLN A 223 0.55 -11.41 -12.09
C GLN A 223 0.50 -12.90 -12.44
N GLU A 224 0.50 -13.78 -11.44
CA GLU A 224 0.34 -15.23 -11.61
C GLU A 224 -1.13 -15.62 -11.74
N TYR A 225 -2.03 -14.81 -11.18
CA TYR A 225 -3.46 -15.06 -11.22
C TYR A 225 -4.10 -14.31 -12.39
N PRO A 226 -4.68 -14.99 -13.40
CA PRO A 226 -5.24 -14.34 -14.59
C PRO A 226 -6.27 -13.25 -14.28
N ILE A 227 -7.03 -13.46 -13.21
CA ILE A 227 -7.98 -12.48 -12.66
C ILE A 227 -7.27 -11.20 -12.19
N LEU A 228 -6.22 -11.33 -11.36
CA LEU A 228 -5.56 -10.18 -10.78
C LEU A 228 -4.60 -9.50 -11.76
N ALA A 229 -4.06 -10.24 -12.72
CA ALA A 229 -3.14 -9.74 -13.75
C ALA A 229 -3.80 -8.68 -14.66
N ARG A 230 -5.13 -8.69 -14.77
CA ARG A 230 -5.90 -7.72 -15.56
C ARG A 230 -6.40 -6.52 -14.76
N VAL A 231 -6.16 -6.52 -13.44
CA VAL A 231 -6.66 -5.47 -12.55
C VAL A 231 -5.90 -4.17 -12.84
N PRO A 232 -6.61 -3.05 -13.08
CA PRO A 232 -5.95 -1.77 -13.22
C PRO A 232 -5.20 -1.44 -11.93
N ALA A 233 -3.95 -1.02 -12.02
CA ALA A 233 -3.12 -0.82 -10.84
C ALA A 233 -3.62 0.23 -9.86
N GLY A 234 -4.46 1.19 -10.27
CA GLY A 234 -5.15 2.06 -9.30
C GLY A 234 -6.13 1.30 -8.41
N GLN A 235 -6.75 0.24 -8.91
CA GLN A 235 -7.54 -0.68 -8.09
C GLN A 235 -6.64 -1.55 -7.22
N LEU A 236 -5.53 -2.08 -7.76
CA LEU A 236 -4.55 -2.83 -6.99
C LEU A 236 -3.99 -2.01 -5.82
N GLU A 237 -3.64 -0.73 -6.05
CA GLU A 237 -3.22 0.18 -5.00
C GLU A 237 -4.31 0.39 -3.94
N ARG A 238 -5.59 0.45 -4.33
CA ARG A 238 -6.69 0.53 -3.35
C ARG A 238 -6.77 -0.73 -2.50
N GLU A 239 -6.63 -1.91 -3.09
CA GLU A 239 -6.59 -3.18 -2.34
C GLU A 239 -5.36 -3.27 -1.42
N LEU A 240 -4.20 -2.80 -1.86
CA LEU A 240 -3.01 -2.69 -1.00
C LEU A 240 -3.25 -1.70 0.14
N ARG A 241 -3.97 -0.61 -0.12
CA ARG A 241 -4.34 0.33 0.94
C ARG A 241 -5.32 -0.30 1.93
N THR A 242 -6.31 -1.07 1.49
CA THR A 242 -7.25 -1.75 2.40
C THR A 242 -6.56 -2.82 3.25
N VAL A 243 -5.46 -3.40 2.77
CA VAL A 243 -4.62 -4.31 3.56
C VAL A 243 -3.74 -3.56 4.56
N ALA A 244 -3.19 -2.41 4.19
CA ALA A 244 -2.20 -1.70 5.01
C ALA A 244 -2.81 -0.68 5.99
N PHE A 245 -3.88 0.02 5.62
CA PHE A 245 -4.44 1.17 6.35
C PHE A 245 -5.84 0.89 6.86
N ARG A 246 -6.19 1.53 7.98
CA ARG A 246 -7.47 1.37 8.69
C ARG A 246 -8.72 1.46 7.80
N ASN A 247 -8.91 2.55 7.03
CA ASN A 247 -10.03 2.67 6.08
C ASN A 247 -9.57 2.76 4.62
N GLY A 248 -8.42 2.14 4.30
CA GLY A 248 -7.85 2.21 2.96
C GLY A 248 -7.39 3.63 2.55
N ARG A 249 -7.31 4.58 3.49
CA ARG A 249 -6.81 5.94 3.25
C ARG A 249 -5.43 6.12 3.84
N SER A 250 -4.54 6.72 3.06
CA SER A 250 -3.24 7.15 3.56
C SER A 250 -3.42 8.26 4.58
N GLY A 251 -3.01 8.04 5.83
CA GLY A 251 -3.12 9.04 6.91
C GLY A 251 -3.94 8.60 8.12
N GLU A 252 -4.64 7.48 8.05
CA GLU A 252 -5.46 6.97 9.17
C GLU A 252 -4.75 5.92 10.03
N GLY A 253 -3.47 5.69 9.77
CA GLY A 253 -2.64 4.75 10.51
C GLY A 253 -2.68 3.33 9.91
N PRO A 254 -1.78 2.47 10.40
CA PRO A 254 -1.75 1.07 10.00
C PRO A 254 -3.03 0.38 10.47
N LEU A 255 -3.55 -0.55 9.67
CA LEU A 255 -4.60 -1.46 10.11
C LEU A 255 -4.05 -2.32 11.26
N SER A 256 -4.50 -2.02 12.47
CA SER A 256 -4.21 -2.82 13.67
C SER A 256 -5.27 -3.90 13.81
N LEU A 257 -4.86 -5.13 14.06
CA LEU A 257 -5.75 -6.24 14.36
C LEU A 257 -5.40 -6.75 15.76
N PRO A 258 -5.63 -5.99 16.84
CA PRO A 258 -5.11 -6.31 18.17
C PRO A 258 -5.84 -7.52 18.77
N ARG A 259 -5.10 -8.37 19.50
CA ARG A 259 -5.74 -9.36 20.38
C ARG A 259 -6.27 -8.62 21.61
N SER A 260 -7.43 -9.03 22.11
CA SER A 260 -7.88 -8.61 23.45
C SER A 260 -6.81 -9.00 24.46
N VAL A 261 -6.37 -8.05 25.29
CA VAL A 261 -5.52 -8.35 26.43
C VAL A 261 -6.40 -8.18 27.66
N LEU A 262 -6.64 -9.29 28.37
CA LEU A 262 -7.21 -9.24 29.71
C LEU A 262 -6.19 -8.55 30.61
N ARG A 263 -6.46 -7.30 31.00
CA ARG A 263 -5.64 -6.59 31.98
C ARG A 263 -5.96 -7.15 33.36
N GLY A 264 -4.96 -7.28 34.24
CA GLY A 264 -5.04 -7.95 35.55
C GLY A 264 -6.14 -7.47 36.52
N ASN A 265 -6.87 -6.41 36.17
CA ASN A 265 -8.02 -5.90 36.92
C ASN A 265 -9.36 -6.41 36.35
N GLY A 266 -9.36 -7.44 35.49
CA GLY A 266 -10.54 -7.94 34.78
C GLY A 266 -11.06 -7.01 33.69
N ARG A 267 -10.39 -5.87 33.41
CA ARG A 267 -10.75 -4.97 32.33
C ARG A 267 -10.01 -5.36 31.06
N THR A 268 -10.76 -5.72 30.02
CA THR A 268 -10.23 -5.91 28.67
C THR A 268 -9.99 -4.54 28.05
N GLU A 269 -8.74 -4.10 28.00
CA GLU A 269 -8.38 -2.88 27.28
C GLU A 269 -7.93 -3.30 25.88
N MET A 270 -8.71 -2.90 24.88
CA MET A 270 -8.36 -3.16 23.50
C MET A 270 -7.23 -2.20 23.13
N GLY A 271 -6.01 -2.72 23.02
CA GLY A 271 -4.88 -1.90 22.64
C GLY A 271 -5.10 -1.29 21.25
N ASN A 272 -5.27 0.02 21.16
CA ASN A 272 -5.38 0.74 19.89
C ASN A 272 -4.05 0.79 19.12
N HIS A 273 -2.97 0.25 19.70
CA HIS A 273 -1.67 0.21 19.08
C HIS A 273 -1.52 -0.96 18.10
N PRO A 274 -0.92 -0.73 16.91
CA PRO A 274 -0.61 -1.81 15.97
C PRO A 274 0.33 -2.83 16.62
N THR A 275 0.03 -4.12 16.44
CA THR A 275 0.95 -5.17 16.89
C THR A 275 2.23 -5.15 16.05
N THR A 276 3.28 -5.83 16.51
CA THR A 276 4.51 -5.96 15.73
C THR A 276 4.25 -6.62 14.37
N ALA A 277 3.37 -7.63 14.31
CA ALA A 277 2.97 -8.27 13.06
C ALA A 277 2.23 -7.30 12.12
N ASP A 278 1.32 -6.47 12.65
CA ASP A 278 0.63 -5.45 11.85
C ASP A 278 1.60 -4.40 11.31
N SER A 279 2.58 -4.01 12.11
CA SER A 279 3.64 -3.07 11.73
C SER A 279 4.57 -3.64 10.66
N MET A 280 4.88 -4.94 10.72
CA MET A 280 5.66 -5.64 9.68
C MET A 280 4.90 -5.68 8.36
N VAL A 281 3.61 -6.09 8.37
CA VAL A 281 2.78 -6.10 7.16
C VAL A 281 2.66 -4.70 6.56
N PHE A 282 2.47 -3.70 7.41
CA PHE A 282 2.43 -2.30 6.99
C PHE A 282 3.73 -1.86 6.30
N ALA A 283 4.87 -2.09 6.95
CA ALA A 283 6.19 -1.75 6.39
C ALA A 283 6.46 -2.50 5.08
N ASP A 284 6.14 -3.79 5.01
CA ASP A 284 6.32 -4.64 3.83
C ASP A 284 5.49 -4.13 2.64
N VAL A 285 4.23 -3.73 2.88
CA VAL A 285 3.38 -3.13 1.83
C VAL A 285 3.93 -1.77 1.39
N LEU A 286 4.41 -0.92 2.32
CA LEU A 286 5.03 0.35 1.93
C LEU A 286 6.27 0.13 1.05
N GLU A 287 7.15 -0.78 1.47
CA GLU A 287 8.43 -1.05 0.83
C GLU A 287 8.29 -1.76 -0.51
N ARG A 288 7.55 -2.87 -0.55
CA ARG A 288 7.41 -3.68 -1.76
C ARG A 288 6.43 -3.08 -2.74
N HIS A 289 5.37 -2.40 -2.28
CA HIS A 289 4.31 -1.98 -3.19
C HIS A 289 4.26 -0.48 -3.46
N PHE A 290 4.33 0.36 -2.43
CA PHE A 290 4.12 1.80 -2.63
C PHE A 290 5.38 2.53 -3.08
N LEU A 291 6.56 2.17 -2.57
CA LEU A 291 7.82 2.79 -2.98
C LEU A 291 8.16 2.57 -4.46
N PRO A 292 8.10 1.35 -5.03
CA PRO A 292 8.36 1.13 -6.45
C PRO A 292 7.34 1.83 -7.37
N ARG A 293 6.15 2.14 -6.86
CA ARG A 293 5.11 2.91 -7.57
C ARG A 293 5.21 4.42 -7.35
N PHE A 294 6.32 4.88 -6.79
CA PHE A 294 6.59 6.30 -6.48
C PHE A 294 5.49 6.96 -5.63
N ALA A 295 4.78 6.18 -4.82
CA ALA A 295 3.66 6.67 -4.01
C ALA A 295 4.15 7.29 -2.69
N LEU A 296 5.13 8.20 -2.77
CA LEU A 296 5.78 8.82 -1.61
C LEU A 296 4.78 9.48 -0.65
N GLY A 297 3.75 10.15 -1.18
CA GLY A 297 2.69 10.73 -0.35
C GLY A 297 1.93 9.69 0.49
N THR A 298 1.69 8.50 -0.07
CA THR A 298 1.06 7.39 0.68
C THR A 298 2.00 6.85 1.75
N VAL A 299 3.30 6.70 1.44
CA VAL A 299 4.33 6.25 2.39
C VAL A 299 4.46 7.24 3.54
N LEU A 300 4.66 8.53 3.26
CA LEU A 300 4.82 9.58 4.27
C LEU A 300 3.54 9.77 5.10
N GLY A 301 2.37 9.77 4.46
CA GLY A 301 1.08 9.85 5.16
C GLY A 301 0.87 8.65 6.10
N GLY A 302 1.28 7.46 5.67
CA GLY A 302 1.26 6.27 6.49
C GLY A 302 2.21 6.31 7.68
N LEU A 303 3.48 6.66 7.45
CA LEU A 303 4.48 6.78 8.51
C LEU A 303 4.08 7.83 9.55
N ARG A 304 3.52 8.96 9.10
CA ARG A 304 2.99 10.00 9.98
C ARG A 304 1.86 9.48 10.87
N ALA A 305 0.96 8.69 10.30
CA ALA A 305 -0.18 8.19 11.04
C ALA A 305 0.19 7.02 11.98
N ALA A 306 1.16 6.19 11.63
CA ALA A 306 1.63 5.07 12.44
C ALA A 306 2.32 5.50 13.75
N ARG A 307 2.98 6.66 13.76
CA ARG A 307 3.78 7.14 14.90
C ARG A 307 3.20 8.35 15.62
N GLY A 308 1.97 8.72 15.30
CA GLY A 308 1.33 9.93 15.79
C GLY A 308 1.87 11.21 15.11
N ALA A 309 1.08 12.27 15.20
CA ALA A 309 1.33 13.52 14.49
C ALA A 309 2.72 14.11 14.78
N HIS A 310 3.20 14.03 16.02
CA HIS A 310 4.43 14.69 16.46
C HIS A 310 5.71 14.07 15.89
N LEU A 311 5.82 12.74 15.87
CA LEU A 311 7.03 12.09 15.34
C LEU A 311 7.03 12.14 13.80
N GLY A 312 5.87 11.97 13.16
CA GLY A 312 5.73 12.12 11.71
C GLY A 312 5.99 13.55 11.24
N GLN A 313 5.53 14.54 11.99
CA GLN A 313 5.89 15.95 11.78
C GLN A 313 7.38 16.16 12.00
N ALA A 314 7.99 15.60 13.04
CA ALA A 314 9.43 15.69 13.23
C ALA A 314 10.23 15.04 12.08
N CYS A 315 9.82 13.88 11.57
CA CYS A 315 10.43 13.24 10.39
C CYS A 315 10.32 14.14 9.15
N ALA A 316 9.11 14.66 8.88
CA ALA A 316 8.82 15.48 7.72
C ALA A 316 9.48 16.86 7.80
N ILE A 317 9.54 17.47 8.99
CA ILE A 317 10.17 18.75 9.27
C ILE A 317 11.69 18.60 9.24
N LEU A 318 12.29 17.57 9.87
CA LEU A 318 13.72 17.31 9.73
C LEU A 318 14.09 17.05 8.27
N GLY A 319 13.30 16.28 7.52
CA GLY A 319 13.53 16.04 6.09
C GLY A 319 13.40 17.27 5.21
N ALA A 320 12.29 17.98 5.33
CA ALA A 320 11.98 19.13 4.49
C ALA A 320 12.75 20.39 4.88
N VAL A 321 13.23 20.50 6.13
CA VAL A 321 13.98 21.68 6.60
C VAL A 321 15.48 21.38 6.60
N LEU A 322 15.96 20.27 7.16
CA LEU A 322 17.41 20.09 7.29
C LEU A 322 18.10 19.84 5.95
N VAL A 323 17.50 19.13 5.00
CA VAL A 323 18.17 18.87 3.71
C VAL A 323 18.25 20.13 2.84
N PRO A 324 17.16 20.88 2.61
CA PRO A 324 17.22 22.14 1.86
C PRO A 324 17.92 23.25 2.63
N ALA A 325 17.75 23.36 3.96
CA ALA A 325 18.47 24.35 4.76
C ALA A 325 19.95 24.01 4.85
N ALA A 326 20.36 22.75 5.01
CA ALA A 326 21.78 22.38 4.94
C ALA A 326 22.32 22.72 3.55
N THR A 327 21.63 22.34 2.46
CA THR A 327 22.08 22.67 1.09
C THR A 327 22.18 24.19 0.88
N PHE A 328 21.16 24.95 1.25
CA PHE A 328 21.12 26.41 1.09
C PHE A 328 22.13 27.13 2.00
N THR A 329 22.26 26.74 3.27
CA THR A 329 23.27 27.33 4.18
C THR A 329 24.68 26.99 3.76
N THR A 330 24.93 25.75 3.34
CA THR A 330 26.22 25.32 2.81
C THR A 330 26.65 26.18 1.62
N LEU A 331 25.70 26.48 0.75
CA LEU A 331 25.95 27.16 -0.50
C LEU A 331 25.93 28.69 -0.40
N ALA A 332 25.18 29.26 0.56
CA ALA A 332 25.05 30.69 0.74
C ALA A 332 25.98 31.27 1.82
N LEU A 333 26.44 30.47 2.79
CA LEU A 333 27.12 30.99 3.98
C LEU A 333 28.56 30.50 4.17
N PHE A 334 29.02 29.48 3.42
CA PHE A 334 30.34 28.90 3.62
C PHE A 334 31.15 28.76 2.32
N PRO A 335 31.68 29.86 1.76
CA PRO A 335 32.82 29.78 0.82
C PRO A 335 34.12 29.31 1.51
N ASN A 336 34.04 28.85 2.76
CA ASN A 336 35.15 28.33 3.54
C ASN A 336 35.14 26.80 3.41
N GLY A 337 36.31 26.14 3.43
CA GLY A 337 36.52 24.70 3.16
C GLY A 337 35.79 23.66 4.04
N TRP A 338 34.73 24.06 4.74
CA TRP A 338 33.91 23.29 5.68
C TRP A 338 32.48 23.08 5.17
N SER A 339 32.20 23.43 3.91
CA SER A 339 30.89 23.24 3.27
C SER A 339 30.39 21.77 3.29
N TRP A 340 31.26 20.76 3.41
CA TRP A 340 30.85 19.37 3.59
C TRP A 340 30.25 19.05 4.97
N VAL A 341 30.43 19.90 5.98
CA VAL A 341 30.02 19.60 7.36
C VAL A 341 28.49 19.51 7.51
N PRO A 342 27.67 20.48 7.05
CA PRO A 342 26.21 20.37 7.15
C PRO A 342 25.60 19.13 6.49
N PRO A 343 25.92 18.75 5.23
CA PRO A 343 25.36 17.54 4.64
C PRO A 343 25.84 16.28 5.37
N LEU A 344 27.08 16.24 5.89
CA LEU A 344 27.57 15.12 6.70
C LEU A 344 26.79 14.98 8.02
N VAL A 345 26.57 16.08 8.74
CA VAL A 345 25.75 16.11 9.96
C VAL A 345 24.32 15.67 9.65
N GLY A 346 23.78 16.09 8.50
CA GLY A 346 22.48 15.64 8.00
C GLY A 346 22.41 14.11 7.86
N TYR A 347 23.37 13.49 7.16
CA TYR A 347 23.42 12.03 7.03
C TYR A 347 23.69 11.31 8.37
N ALA A 348 24.50 11.90 9.26
CA ALA A 348 24.71 11.37 10.60
C ALA A 348 23.42 11.37 11.44
N ALA A 349 22.63 12.46 11.36
CA ALA A 349 21.32 12.54 11.99
C ALA A 349 20.33 11.53 11.40
N VAL A 350 20.33 11.35 10.07
CA VAL A 350 19.52 10.33 9.39
C VAL A 350 19.90 8.94 9.88
N GLY A 351 21.19 8.60 9.91
CA GLY A 351 21.71 7.31 10.39
C GLY A 351 21.39 7.06 11.86
N THR A 352 21.53 8.08 12.70
CA THR A 352 21.13 8.02 14.13
C THR A 352 19.63 7.79 14.26
N GLY A 353 18.82 8.45 13.45
CA GLY A 353 17.39 8.19 13.37
C GLY A 353 17.08 6.75 12.94
N VAL A 354 17.82 6.15 12.00
CA VAL A 354 17.65 4.72 11.66
C VAL A 354 17.97 3.82 12.85
N LEU A 355 19.03 4.11 13.62
CA LEU A 355 19.39 3.33 14.80
C LEU A 355 18.33 3.41 15.90
N LEU A 356 17.81 4.61 16.16
CA LEU A 356 16.85 4.85 17.25
C LEU A 356 15.41 4.51 16.86
N LEU A 357 15.05 4.73 15.60
CA LEU A 357 13.68 4.68 15.12
C LEU A 357 13.46 3.57 14.07
N GLY A 358 14.48 2.75 13.79
CA GLY A 358 14.40 1.53 13.00
C GLY A 358 14.03 1.72 11.52
N HIS A 359 13.54 0.62 10.93
CA HIS A 359 13.28 0.50 9.50
C HIS A 359 12.32 1.55 8.93
N THR A 360 11.28 1.91 9.67
CA THR A 360 10.30 2.91 9.23
C THR A 360 10.90 4.30 9.04
N TRP A 361 11.97 4.63 9.77
CA TRP A 361 12.72 5.87 9.53
C TRP A 361 13.51 5.77 8.22
N ALA A 362 14.20 4.65 7.99
CA ALA A 362 14.94 4.42 6.75
C ALA A 362 14.06 4.54 5.49
N LEU A 363 12.80 4.07 5.55
CA LEU A 363 11.85 4.15 4.44
C LEU A 363 11.55 5.58 3.98
N ALA A 364 11.50 6.55 4.91
CA ALA A 364 11.22 7.95 4.57
C ALA A 364 12.37 8.62 3.79
N TRP A 365 13.59 8.14 4.00
CA TRP A 365 14.83 8.75 3.49
C TRP A 365 15.38 8.09 2.23
N LEU A 366 14.74 7.01 1.75
CA LEU A 366 15.12 6.34 0.51
C LEU A 366 16.64 6.09 0.39
N LEU A 367 17.27 5.60 1.47
CA LEU A 367 18.74 5.56 1.64
C LEU A 367 19.54 4.85 0.53
N ARG A 368 18.86 4.09 -0.33
CA ARG A 368 19.45 3.55 -1.56
C ARG A 368 19.88 4.65 -2.53
N ILE A 369 19.11 5.73 -2.64
CA ILE A 369 19.40 6.87 -3.51
C ILE A 369 20.75 7.52 -3.19
N PRO A 370 21.02 7.99 -1.95
CA PRO A 370 22.32 8.60 -1.65
C PRO A 370 23.47 7.61 -1.77
N ALA A 371 23.27 6.33 -1.44
CA ALA A 371 24.29 5.30 -1.63
C ALA A 371 24.69 5.14 -3.11
N ALA A 372 23.72 5.12 -4.03
CA ALA A 372 24.03 5.09 -5.45
C ALA A 372 24.49 6.42 -6.03
N ALA A 373 23.99 7.55 -5.52
CA ALA A 373 24.52 8.86 -5.91
C ALA A 373 26.01 8.95 -5.60
N ALA A 374 26.47 8.34 -4.49
CA ALA A 374 27.88 8.27 -4.13
C ALA A 374 28.70 7.43 -5.13
N LEU A 375 28.12 6.41 -5.78
CA LEU A 375 28.79 5.70 -6.88
C LEU A 375 29.05 6.63 -8.07
N GLY A 376 28.22 7.66 -8.27
CA GLY A 376 28.44 8.70 -9.28
C GLY A 376 29.65 9.61 -8.99
N LEU A 377 30.12 9.68 -7.74
CA LEU A 377 31.34 10.42 -7.41
C LEU A 377 32.60 9.72 -7.91
N ILE A 378 32.61 8.38 -7.94
CA ILE A 378 33.76 7.60 -8.37
C ILE A 378 34.22 7.99 -9.79
N PRO A 379 33.35 7.96 -10.83
CA PRO A 379 33.76 8.40 -12.15
C PRO A 379 34.10 9.89 -12.18
N LEU A 380 33.40 10.75 -11.46
CA LEU A 380 33.72 12.20 -11.44
C LEU A 380 35.12 12.48 -10.88
N ILE A 381 35.55 11.72 -9.86
CA ILE A 381 36.89 11.83 -9.27
C ILE A 381 37.95 11.20 -10.19
N ALA A 382 37.61 10.09 -10.86
CA ALA A 382 38.52 9.37 -11.74
C ALA A 382 38.69 10.01 -13.13
N LEU A 383 37.74 10.82 -13.58
CA LEU A 383 37.82 11.55 -14.84
C LEU A 383 38.92 12.62 -14.77
N ASN A 384 39.53 12.87 -15.93
CA ASN A 384 40.54 13.92 -16.06
C ASN A 384 39.98 15.29 -15.58
N PRO A 385 40.76 16.11 -14.85
CA PRO A 385 40.32 17.39 -14.28
C PRO A 385 39.64 18.36 -15.25
N TRP A 386 39.89 18.20 -16.55
CA TRP A 386 39.29 18.99 -17.62
C TRP A 386 37.77 19.15 -17.50
N TRP A 387 37.02 18.14 -17.03
CA TRP A 387 35.55 18.23 -16.96
C TRP A 387 35.08 19.34 -16.02
N TRP A 388 35.71 19.49 -14.85
CA TRP A 388 35.31 20.49 -13.86
C TRP A 388 35.96 21.85 -14.15
N GLN A 389 37.15 21.87 -14.75
CA GLN A 389 37.79 23.10 -15.23
C GLN A 389 36.91 23.77 -16.30
N GLN A 390 36.47 23.02 -17.31
CA GLN A 390 35.55 23.53 -18.35
C GLN A 390 34.20 23.96 -17.77
N ALA A 391 33.68 23.21 -16.78
CA ALA A 391 32.46 23.59 -16.10
C ALA A 391 32.62 24.91 -15.34
N ALA A 392 33.74 25.11 -14.64
CA ALA A 392 34.05 26.33 -13.92
C ALA A 392 34.16 27.55 -14.86
N GLU A 393 34.67 27.35 -16.08
CA GLU A 393 34.87 28.40 -17.08
C GLU A 393 33.58 28.79 -17.81
N SER A 394 32.74 27.84 -18.22
CA SER A 394 31.64 28.14 -19.17
C SER A 394 30.35 27.34 -18.98
N TRP A 395 29.22 28.06 -18.99
CA TRP A 395 27.86 27.48 -19.04
C TRP A 395 27.59 26.68 -20.32
N ARG A 396 28.35 26.91 -21.39
CA ARG A 396 28.18 26.21 -22.68
C ARG A 396 28.39 24.71 -22.56
N PHE A 397 29.21 24.25 -21.61
CA PHE A 397 29.41 22.82 -21.35
C PHE A 397 28.42 22.29 -20.31
N VAL A 398 28.12 23.09 -19.29
CA VAL A 398 27.28 22.67 -18.16
C VAL A 398 25.83 22.48 -18.57
N LEU A 399 25.21 23.45 -19.27
CA LEU A 399 23.78 23.38 -19.58
C LEU A 399 23.42 22.18 -20.46
N PRO A 400 24.13 21.88 -21.57
CA PRO A 400 23.80 20.71 -22.38
C PRO A 400 24.02 19.40 -21.63
N ALA A 401 25.08 19.29 -20.83
CA ALA A 401 25.35 18.08 -20.05
C ALA A 401 24.28 17.84 -18.98
N VAL A 402 23.93 18.89 -18.21
CA VAL A 402 22.86 18.82 -17.19
C VAL A 402 21.51 18.53 -17.84
N ALA A 403 21.19 19.17 -18.98
CA ALA A 403 19.96 18.90 -19.72
C ALA A 403 19.92 17.46 -20.22
N ALA A 404 20.99 16.96 -20.84
CA ALA A 404 21.06 15.58 -21.34
C ALA A 404 20.90 14.55 -20.21
N LEU A 405 21.66 14.70 -19.13
CA LEU A 405 21.59 13.82 -17.96
C LEU A 405 20.22 13.90 -17.28
N GLY A 406 19.70 15.10 -17.07
CA GLY A 406 18.39 15.34 -16.46
C GLY A 406 17.26 14.74 -17.30
N THR A 407 17.24 14.97 -18.61
CA THR A 407 16.25 14.41 -19.53
C THR A 407 16.33 12.90 -19.58
N ALA A 408 17.52 12.30 -19.67
CA ALA A 408 17.69 10.85 -19.68
C ALA A 408 17.18 10.21 -18.38
N THR A 409 17.51 10.83 -17.24
CA THR A 409 17.14 10.35 -15.90
C THR A 409 15.65 10.45 -15.66
N VAL A 410 15.05 11.63 -15.91
CA VAL A 410 13.60 11.83 -15.76
C VAL A 410 12.83 10.98 -16.77
N GLY A 411 13.33 10.86 -18.01
CA GLY A 411 12.76 9.97 -19.02
C GLY A 411 12.72 8.53 -18.56
N TYR A 412 13.81 8.04 -17.94
CA TYR A 412 13.86 6.71 -17.34
C TYR A 412 12.85 6.53 -16.19
N LEU A 413 12.76 7.50 -15.27
CA LEU A 413 11.76 7.46 -14.18
C LEU A 413 10.33 7.53 -14.71
N LEU A 414 10.06 8.25 -15.79
CA LEU A 414 8.75 8.27 -16.44
C LEU A 414 8.40 6.89 -17.02
N VAL A 415 9.37 6.23 -17.67
CA VAL A 415 9.21 4.86 -18.18
C VAL A 415 8.94 3.90 -17.03
N GLN A 416 9.74 3.95 -15.96
CA GLN A 416 9.50 3.12 -14.76
C GLN A 416 8.12 3.39 -14.15
N GLY A 417 7.77 4.65 -13.91
CA GLY A 417 6.48 5.02 -13.30
C GLY A 417 5.29 4.59 -14.16
N ARG A 418 5.43 4.64 -15.48
CA ARG A 418 4.44 4.08 -16.41
C ARG A 418 4.38 2.56 -16.31
N ASN A 419 5.51 1.88 -16.27
CA ASN A 419 5.60 0.42 -16.22
C ASN A 419 5.04 -0.14 -14.91
N HIS A 420 5.28 0.54 -13.79
CA HIS A 420 4.68 0.24 -12.49
C HIS A 420 3.18 0.57 -12.40
N ASN A 421 2.56 0.91 -13.54
CA ASN A 421 1.13 1.12 -13.74
C ASN A 421 0.52 2.17 -12.79
N VAL A 422 1.27 3.20 -12.42
CA VAL A 422 0.91 4.26 -11.45
C VAL A 422 -0.45 4.97 -11.71
N SER A 423 -1.16 4.66 -12.80
CA SER A 423 -2.23 5.49 -13.33
C SER A 423 -3.40 4.77 -13.99
N ALA A 424 -3.51 3.43 -13.93
CA ALA A 424 -4.53 2.73 -14.72
C ALA A 424 -5.98 2.78 -14.15
N GLY A 425 -6.23 3.35 -12.97
CA GLY A 425 -7.49 3.17 -12.26
C GLY A 425 -8.40 4.39 -12.13
N SER A 426 -9.14 4.76 -13.17
CA SER A 426 -10.51 5.29 -13.06
C SER A 426 -11.15 5.33 -14.44
N ARG A 427 -12.27 4.61 -14.62
CA ARG A 427 -13.00 4.50 -15.89
C ARG A 427 -13.87 5.75 -16.20
N GLY A 428 -13.75 6.83 -15.45
CA GLY A 428 -14.52 8.07 -15.65
C GLY A 428 -13.64 9.25 -16.07
N THR A 429 -13.81 9.70 -17.31
CA THR A 429 -13.61 11.08 -17.84
C THR A 429 -12.31 11.86 -17.64
N TRP A 430 -11.32 11.43 -16.85
CA TRP A 430 -10.15 12.28 -16.54
C TRP A 430 -8.83 11.72 -17.05
N ARG A 431 -8.62 11.78 -18.37
CA ARG A 431 -7.30 11.54 -18.98
C ARG A 431 -6.23 12.50 -18.45
N GLU A 432 -6.61 13.73 -18.09
CA GLU A 432 -5.68 14.76 -17.58
C GLU A 432 -5.20 14.46 -16.15
N ALA A 433 -6.11 14.09 -15.24
CA ALA A 433 -5.75 13.73 -13.86
C ALA A 433 -4.79 12.52 -13.81
N ARG A 434 -4.89 11.63 -14.81
CA ARG A 434 -4.02 10.47 -14.96
C ARG A 434 -2.56 10.86 -15.17
N HIS A 435 -2.29 11.73 -16.14
CA HIS A 435 -0.92 12.17 -16.43
C HIS A 435 -0.36 13.04 -15.31
N ALA A 436 -1.19 13.93 -14.75
CA ALA A 436 -0.80 14.77 -13.62
C ALA A 436 -0.34 13.93 -12.41
N THR A 437 -0.99 12.79 -12.13
CA THR A 437 -0.61 11.91 -11.02
C THR A 437 0.76 11.25 -11.23
N ILE A 438 1.04 10.72 -12.43
CA ILE A 438 2.36 10.12 -12.74
C ILE A 438 3.44 11.19 -12.67
N LEU A 439 3.21 12.33 -13.33
CA LEU A 439 4.15 13.44 -13.37
C LEU A 439 4.44 13.95 -11.94
N GLY A 440 3.40 14.10 -11.11
CA GLY A 440 3.56 14.52 -9.72
C GLY A 440 4.38 13.52 -8.89
N ARG A 441 4.16 12.21 -9.06
CA ARG A 441 4.94 11.18 -8.36
C ARG A 441 6.39 11.11 -8.83
N VAL A 442 6.61 11.15 -10.14
CA VAL A 442 7.96 11.16 -10.73
C VAL A 442 8.70 12.43 -10.34
N ALA A 443 8.04 13.60 -10.37
CA ALA A 443 8.62 14.85 -9.91
C ALA A 443 8.97 14.79 -8.41
N GLY A 444 8.09 14.23 -7.57
CA GLY A 444 8.36 14.06 -6.15
C GLY A 444 9.59 13.19 -5.87
N VAL A 445 9.70 12.04 -6.52
CA VAL A 445 10.88 11.16 -6.39
C VAL A 445 12.13 11.81 -6.97
N SER A 446 12.03 12.45 -8.13
CA SER A 446 13.15 13.15 -8.77
C SER A 446 13.67 14.27 -7.88
N LEU A 447 12.78 15.01 -7.21
CA LEU A 447 13.16 16.06 -6.27
C LEU A 447 13.92 15.49 -5.07
N VAL A 448 13.41 14.44 -4.43
CA VAL A 448 14.10 13.77 -3.31
C VAL A 448 15.46 13.22 -3.76
N ALA A 449 15.52 12.63 -4.95
CA ALA A 449 16.74 12.10 -5.52
C ALA A 449 17.76 13.18 -5.85
N LEU A 450 17.32 14.30 -6.42
CA LEU A 450 18.16 15.46 -6.71
C LEU A 450 18.72 16.08 -5.43
N LEU A 451 17.91 16.18 -4.37
CA LEU A 451 18.35 16.65 -3.05
C LEU A 451 19.43 15.75 -2.44
N HIS A 452 19.23 14.43 -2.45
CA HIS A 452 20.28 13.51 -1.98
C HIS A 452 21.56 13.62 -2.82
N SER A 453 21.40 13.74 -4.14
CA SER A 453 22.51 13.87 -5.07
C SER A 453 23.27 15.18 -4.89
N SER A 454 22.60 16.28 -4.56
CA SER A 454 23.26 17.56 -4.29
C SER A 454 24.04 17.50 -2.98
N LEU A 455 23.49 16.91 -1.92
CA LEU A 455 24.23 16.72 -0.66
C LEU A 455 25.49 15.86 -0.88
N VAL A 456 25.35 14.77 -1.63
CA VAL A 456 26.48 13.89 -1.98
C VAL A 456 27.49 14.62 -2.84
N ALA A 457 27.05 15.39 -3.83
CA ALA A 457 27.94 16.18 -4.68
C ALA A 457 28.69 17.26 -3.90
N VAL A 458 28.06 17.92 -2.92
CA VAL A 458 28.74 18.86 -2.03
C VAL A 458 29.83 18.17 -1.22
N ILE A 459 29.53 17.05 -0.54
CA ILE A 459 30.54 16.27 0.21
C ILE A 459 31.67 15.83 -0.74
N GLY A 460 31.28 15.31 -1.90
CA GLY A 460 32.18 14.82 -2.93
C GLY A 460 33.13 15.90 -3.43
N MET A 461 32.62 17.05 -3.85
CA MET A 461 33.44 18.10 -4.48
C MET A 461 34.24 18.95 -3.49
N SER A 462 33.79 19.07 -2.24
CA SER A 462 34.45 19.91 -1.23
C SER A 462 35.38 19.18 -0.27
N ALA A 463 35.21 17.86 -0.08
CA ALA A 463 36.04 17.07 0.82
C ALA A 463 36.74 15.90 0.14
N VAL A 464 36.01 15.12 -0.66
CA VAL A 464 36.54 13.87 -1.22
C VAL A 464 37.43 14.15 -2.44
N ALA A 465 36.93 14.85 -3.44
CA ALA A 465 37.66 15.14 -4.67
C ALA A 465 38.96 15.92 -4.42
N PRO A 466 39.02 16.93 -3.53
CA PRO A 466 40.29 17.58 -3.18
C PRO A 466 41.34 16.62 -2.61
N ALA A 467 40.92 15.56 -1.92
CA ALA A 467 41.84 14.57 -1.34
C ALA A 467 42.32 13.50 -2.34
N PHE A 468 41.57 13.25 -3.43
CA PHE A 468 41.81 12.10 -4.31
C PHE A 468 42.00 12.44 -5.80
N ALA A 469 41.59 13.61 -6.28
CA ALA A 469 41.70 14.00 -7.68
C ALA A 469 43.08 14.58 -8.02
N GLU A 470 43.52 14.40 -9.27
CA GLU A 470 44.85 14.80 -9.79
C GLU A 470 45.16 16.31 -9.59
N ASN A 471 44.14 17.16 -9.51
CA ASN A 471 44.24 18.62 -9.27
C ASN A 471 43.35 19.07 -8.11
N GLY A 472 43.33 18.30 -7.01
CA GLY A 472 42.45 18.55 -5.87
C GLY A 472 42.57 19.94 -5.23
N ASP A 473 43.79 20.48 -5.13
CA ASP A 473 44.04 21.83 -4.57
C ASP A 473 43.45 22.95 -5.44
N GLU A 474 43.50 22.80 -6.76
CA GLU A 474 42.93 23.76 -7.71
C GLU A 474 41.39 23.72 -7.64
N LEU A 475 40.81 22.52 -7.57
CA LEU A 475 39.37 22.36 -7.33
C LEU A 475 38.94 23.02 -6.02
N LEU A 476 39.74 22.90 -4.95
CA LEU A 476 39.46 23.53 -3.67
C LEU A 476 39.52 25.07 -3.74
N ARG A 477 40.41 25.64 -4.57
CA ARG A 477 40.45 27.10 -4.83
C ARG A 477 39.21 27.57 -5.59
N VAL A 478 38.80 26.83 -6.62
CA VAL A 478 37.54 27.09 -7.35
C VAL A 478 36.34 27.02 -6.40
N TRP A 479 36.34 26.04 -5.50
CA TRP A 479 35.30 25.85 -4.50
C TRP A 479 35.23 26.99 -3.48
N ASN A 480 36.38 27.42 -2.96
CA ASN A 480 36.46 28.54 -2.00
C ASN A 480 36.30 29.92 -2.66
N GLY A 481 36.28 29.99 -3.99
CA GLY A 481 36.13 31.23 -4.74
C GLY A 481 37.33 32.18 -4.63
N THR A 482 38.53 31.67 -4.33
CA THR A 482 39.73 32.50 -4.07
C THR A 482 40.25 33.21 -5.31
N ASP A 483 39.94 32.71 -6.52
CA ASP A 483 40.57 33.17 -7.77
C ASP A 483 39.66 34.13 -8.57
N GLY A 484 38.70 34.80 -7.91
CA GLY A 484 37.68 35.63 -8.57
C GLY A 484 36.65 34.83 -9.38
N ALA A 485 36.79 33.51 -9.43
CA ALA A 485 35.91 32.56 -10.10
C ALA A 485 34.79 32.04 -9.19
N SER A 486 34.23 32.87 -8.30
CA SER A 486 33.14 32.48 -7.37
C SER A 486 31.91 31.89 -8.09
N HIS A 487 31.72 32.21 -9.37
CA HIS A 487 30.69 31.63 -10.22
C HIS A 487 30.99 30.20 -10.72
N GLY A 488 32.24 29.73 -10.61
CA GLY A 488 32.68 28.41 -11.09
C GLY A 488 32.20 27.27 -10.20
N MET A 489 32.20 27.47 -8.88
CA MET A 489 31.74 26.48 -7.89
C MET A 489 30.33 25.96 -8.20
N TRP A 490 29.37 26.86 -8.42
CA TRP A 490 27.97 26.50 -8.69
C TRP A 490 27.79 25.66 -9.95
N ARG A 491 28.61 25.94 -10.97
CA ARG A 491 28.60 25.23 -12.23
C ARG A 491 29.14 23.81 -12.09
N VAL A 492 30.27 23.66 -11.38
CA VAL A 492 30.84 22.35 -11.03
C VAL A 492 29.86 21.55 -10.19
N LEU A 493 29.27 22.17 -9.17
CA LEU A 493 28.30 21.51 -8.29
C LEU A 493 27.03 21.08 -9.04
N LEU A 494 26.47 21.92 -9.91
CA LEU A 494 25.28 21.58 -10.69
C LEU A 494 25.56 20.36 -11.59
N LEU A 495 26.71 20.36 -12.27
CA LEU A 495 27.12 19.25 -13.12
C LEU A 495 27.38 17.98 -12.32
N ALA A 496 28.09 18.07 -11.19
CA ALA A 496 28.34 16.94 -10.29
C ALA A 496 27.03 16.39 -9.71
N THR A 497 26.09 17.26 -9.33
CA THR A 497 24.75 16.88 -8.86
C THR A 497 23.99 16.12 -9.95
N ALA A 498 24.01 16.62 -11.19
CA ALA A 498 23.37 15.94 -12.33
C ALA A 498 24.01 14.57 -12.61
N GLY A 499 25.34 14.47 -12.55
CA GLY A 499 26.07 13.21 -12.70
C GLY A 499 25.76 12.20 -11.59
N CYS A 500 25.73 12.65 -10.34
CA CYS A 500 25.35 11.83 -9.19
C CYS A 500 23.88 11.39 -9.26
N PHE A 501 22.97 12.28 -9.68
CA PHE A 501 21.56 11.98 -9.85
C PHE A 501 21.33 10.92 -10.94
N ALA A 502 21.95 11.10 -12.11
CA ALA A 502 21.87 10.14 -13.20
C ALA A 502 22.44 8.77 -12.80
N SER A 503 23.63 8.75 -12.19
CA SER A 503 24.25 7.52 -11.69
C SER A 503 23.37 6.84 -10.63
N GLY A 504 22.82 7.65 -9.72
CA GLY A 504 21.87 7.24 -8.68
C GLY A 504 20.68 6.48 -9.23
N VAL A 505 20.01 7.06 -10.22
CA VAL A 505 18.82 6.48 -10.84
C VAL A 505 19.16 5.28 -11.73
N PHE A 506 20.20 5.35 -12.57
CA PHE A 506 20.55 4.26 -13.47
C PHE A 506 21.13 3.03 -12.75
N SER A 507 21.78 3.22 -11.60
CA SER A 507 22.26 2.11 -10.77
C SER A 507 21.15 1.18 -10.29
N GLN A 508 19.89 1.62 -10.31
CA GLN A 508 18.74 0.76 -9.99
C GLN A 508 18.71 -0.49 -10.87
N ILE A 509 19.19 -0.39 -12.12
CA ILE A 509 19.32 -1.52 -13.04
C ILE A 509 20.26 -2.60 -12.47
N LEU A 510 21.31 -2.20 -11.76
CA LEU A 510 22.31 -3.12 -11.20
C LEU A 510 21.78 -3.89 -9.99
N TRP A 511 20.77 -3.36 -9.30
CA TRP A 511 20.21 -3.99 -8.11
C TRP A 511 19.07 -4.96 -8.40
N ASP A 512 18.52 -4.95 -9.60
CA ASP A 512 17.37 -5.80 -9.94
C ASP A 512 17.78 -7.24 -10.33
N ASP A 513 19.07 -7.62 -10.25
CA ASP A 513 19.59 -8.96 -10.59
C ASP A 513 19.08 -9.48 -11.95
N ARG A 514 18.99 -8.60 -12.96
CA ARG A 514 18.52 -8.95 -14.31
C ARG A 514 19.57 -8.70 -15.38
N PRO A 515 19.55 -9.48 -16.48
CA PRO A 515 20.38 -9.19 -17.64
C PRO A 515 19.97 -7.84 -18.26
N ILE A 516 20.93 -7.13 -18.84
CA ILE A 516 20.74 -5.81 -19.48
C ILE A 516 19.71 -5.85 -20.64
N THR A 517 19.45 -7.02 -21.20
CA THR A 517 18.46 -7.23 -22.27
C THR A 517 17.04 -7.42 -21.77
N ALA A 518 16.82 -7.53 -20.45
CA ALA A 518 15.49 -7.62 -19.88
C ALA A 518 14.74 -6.31 -20.17
N PRO A 519 13.48 -6.37 -20.63
CA PRO A 519 12.73 -5.15 -20.89
C PRO A 519 12.54 -4.38 -19.58
N LEU A 520 12.63 -3.04 -19.65
CA LEU A 520 12.33 -2.15 -18.52
C LEU A 520 10.88 -2.32 -18.01
N THR A 521 10.03 -3.00 -18.79
CA THR A 521 8.69 -3.41 -18.40
C THR A 521 8.75 -4.69 -17.57
N HIS A 522 8.80 -4.49 -16.25
CA HIS A 522 8.56 -5.47 -15.18
C HIS A 522 9.36 -6.79 -15.19
N VAL A 523 10.14 -6.95 -14.12
CA VAL A 523 10.15 -8.19 -13.34
C VAL A 523 8.69 -8.54 -13.05
N ARG A 524 8.24 -9.71 -13.52
CA ARG A 524 6.94 -10.17 -13.08
C ARG A 524 7.00 -10.30 -11.56
N TRP A 525 5.99 -9.78 -10.86
CA TRP A 525 5.75 -10.10 -9.45
C TRP A 525 5.36 -11.58 -9.39
N ARG A 526 6.34 -12.45 -9.63
CA ARG A 526 6.24 -13.89 -9.44
C ARG A 526 6.72 -14.14 -8.04
N GLY A 527 5.96 -14.94 -7.29
CA GLY A 527 6.34 -15.42 -5.97
C GLY A 527 7.55 -16.32 -6.11
N GLY A 528 8.73 -15.73 -6.30
CA GLY A 528 10.01 -16.42 -6.16
C GLY A 528 10.28 -16.62 -4.68
N ARG A 529 9.56 -17.57 -4.08
CA ARG A 529 9.90 -18.18 -2.79
C ARG A 529 9.71 -19.67 -2.89
#